data_AF-A0A2S4YM88-F1
#
_entry.id   AF-A0A2S4YM88-F1
#
_cell.length_a   1.000
_cell.length_b   1.000
_cell.length_c   1.000
_cell.angle_alpha   90.00
_cell.angle_beta   90.00
_cell.angle_gamma   90.00
#
_symmetry.space_group_name_H-M   'P 1'
#
loop_
_entity.id
_entity.type
_entity.pdbx_description
1 polymer ?
#
loop_
_entity_poly.entity_id
_entity_poly.type
_entity_poly.pdbx_seq_one_letter_code
_entity_poly.pdbx_strand_id
1 'polypeptide(L)' 'MSTVNVGGGTWSYGTTTGSWGLKRCYSNYVHPSKYHSATSVMADGNDKTYANAGSWANSHVDAGWAYTCYAYWATY' A
#
# COMPACT_ATOMS: atom_id res chain seq x y z
N MET A 1 -11.22 -4.15 -0.22
CA MET A 1 -10.07 -4.34 0.69
C MET A 1 -9.73 -5.82 0.67
N SER A 2 -8.48 -6.16 0.39
CA SER A 2 -7.98 -7.53 0.41
C SER A 2 -6.78 -7.63 1.33
N THR A 3 -6.74 -8.66 2.18
CA THR A 3 -5.60 -8.96 3.05
C THR A 3 -5.13 -10.37 2.74
N VAL A 4 -3.84 -10.53 2.46
CA VAL A 4 -3.22 -11.78 2.04
C VAL A 4 -1.85 -11.95 2.70
N ASN A 5 -1.45 -13.19 2.95
CA ASN A 5 -0.10 -13.50 3.41
C ASN A 5 0.78 -13.81 2.19
N VAL A 6 1.78 -12.96 1.93
CA VAL A 6 2.64 -13.02 0.74
C VAL A 6 4.07 -12.65 1.08
N GLY A 7 5.04 -13.33 0.44
CA GLY A 7 6.47 -13.06 0.63
C GLY A 7 6.99 -13.29 2.06
N GLY A 8 6.26 -14.05 2.90
CA GLY A 8 6.60 -14.25 4.32
C GLY A 8 6.04 -13.17 5.27
N GLY A 9 5.29 -12.21 4.74
CA GLY A 9 4.64 -11.15 5.49
C GLY A 9 3.12 -11.09 5.27
N THR A 10 2.47 -10.11 5.89
CA THR A 10 1.05 -9.80 5.67
C THR A 10 0.93 -8.54 4.85
N TRP A 11 0.16 -8.61 3.75
CA TRP A 11 -0.11 -7.51 2.86
C TRP A 11 -1.61 -7.21 2.83
N SER A 12 -1.97 -5.96 3.10
CA SER A 12 -3.33 -5.45 2.99
C SER A 12 -3.37 -4.30 2.00
N TYR A 13 -4.22 -4.41 0.98
CA TYR A 13 -4.29 -3.44 -0.10
C TYR A 13 -5.71 -3.25 -0.61
N GLY A 14 -5.92 -2.15 -1.33
CA GLY A 14 -7.14 -1.91 -2.06
C GLY A 14 -7.47 -0.43 -2.18
N THR A 15 -8.76 -0.17 -2.37
CA THR A 15 -9.30 1.19 -2.51
C THR A 15 -10.34 1.45 -1.43
N THR A 16 -10.29 2.64 -0.85
CA THR A 16 -11.30 3.16 0.07
C THR A 16 -11.65 4.60 -0.31
N THR A 17 -12.64 5.20 0.36
CA THR A 17 -12.91 6.63 0.25
C THR A 17 -11.93 7.37 1.15
N GLY A 18 -11.11 8.23 0.54
CA GLY A 18 -10.12 9.07 1.20
C GLY A 18 -10.66 10.43 1.64
N SER A 19 -9.73 11.32 1.94
CA SER A 19 -10.05 12.70 2.28
C SER A 19 -10.77 13.39 1.11
N TRP A 20 -11.72 14.28 1.42
CA TRP A 20 -12.46 15.06 0.41
C TRP A 20 -13.33 14.24 -0.56
N GLY A 21 -13.67 12.99 -0.20
CA GLY A 21 -14.51 12.12 -1.04
C GLY A 21 -13.79 11.52 -2.25
N LEU A 22 -12.47 11.68 -2.32
CA LEU A 22 -11.62 11.10 -3.35
C LEU A 22 -11.42 9.60 -3.12
N LYS A 23 -11.00 8.89 -4.16
CA LYS A 23 -10.62 7.48 -4.06
C LYS A 23 -9.21 7.40 -3.50
N ARG A 24 -9.07 6.70 -2.37
CA ARG A 24 -7.78 6.39 -1.75
C ARG A 24 -7.31 5.01 -2.17
N CYS A 25 -6.20 4.93 -2.88
CA CYS A 25 -5.43 3.72 -3.05
C CYS A 25 -4.56 3.53 -1.80
N TYR A 26 -4.50 2.32 -1.26
CA TYR A 26 -3.57 2.03 -0.17
C TYR A 26 -2.91 0.67 -0.34
N SER A 27 -1.70 0.58 0.21
CA SER A 27 -0.89 -0.63 0.28
C SER A 27 -0.18 -0.61 1.63
N ASN A 28 -0.49 -1.61 2.46
CA ASN A 28 0.07 -1.78 3.80
C ASN A 28 0.73 -3.15 3.87
N TYR A 29 2.04 -3.20 4.10
CA TYR A 29 2.78 -4.46 4.16
C TYR A 29 3.59 -4.53 5.45
N VAL A 30 3.60 -5.71 6.09
CA VAL A 30 4.48 -6.01 7.21
C VAL A 30 5.21 -7.32 6.96
N HIS A 31 6.53 -7.31 7.17
CA HIS A 31 7.33 -8.52 7.19
C HIS A 31 8.00 -8.68 8.57
N PRO A 32 7.91 -9.84 9.24
CA PRO A 32 8.37 -10.01 10.62
C PRO A 32 9.89 -9.90 10.79
N SER A 33 10.68 -10.30 9.78
CA SER A 33 12.14 -10.41 9.88
C SER A 33 12.96 -9.69 8.82
N LYS A 34 12.32 -9.03 7.84
CA LYS A 34 13.01 -8.41 6.69
C LYS A 34 12.63 -6.96 6.52
N TYR A 35 13.55 -6.20 5.98
CA TYR A 35 13.26 -4.87 5.49
C TYR A 35 12.29 -4.98 4.31
N HIS A 36 11.33 -4.08 4.23
CA HIS A 36 10.28 -4.20 3.24
C HIS A 36 9.71 -2.83 2.88
N SER A 37 8.92 -2.80 1.82
CA SER A 37 8.22 -1.60 1.39
C SER A 37 6.80 -1.91 0.95
N ALA A 38 5.97 -0.88 1.04
CA ALA A 38 4.66 -0.81 0.42
C ALA A 38 4.65 0.37 -0.55
N THR A 39 3.96 0.21 -1.67
CA THR A 39 3.83 1.27 -2.68
C THR A 39 2.41 1.36 -3.18
N SER A 40 1.89 2.58 -3.27
CA SER A 40 0.57 2.89 -3.82
C SER A 40 0.74 3.87 -4.97
N VAL A 41 0.14 3.55 -6.12
CA VAL A 41 0.19 4.37 -7.33
C VAL A 41 -1.22 4.52 -7.89
N MET A 42 -1.63 5.76 -8.15
CA MET A 42 -2.93 6.08 -8.72
C MET A 42 -2.87 7.45 -9.39
N ALA A 43 -3.37 7.57 -10.62
CA ALA A 43 -3.19 8.76 -11.45
C ALA A 43 -1.68 9.11 -11.54
N ASP A 44 -1.33 10.36 -11.25
CA ASP A 44 0.07 10.84 -11.20
C ASP A 44 0.68 10.72 -9.79
N GLY A 45 -0.08 10.20 -8.82
CA GLY A 45 0.36 10.03 -7.44
C GLY A 45 1.14 8.73 -7.25
N ASN A 46 2.31 8.83 -6.63
CA ASN A 46 3.10 7.69 -6.18
C ASN A 46 3.53 7.89 -4.72
N ASP A 47 3.22 6.92 -3.86
CA ASP A 47 3.71 6.89 -2.49
C ASP A 47 4.41 5.55 -2.25
N LYS A 48 5.65 5.60 -1.77
CA LYS A 48 6.44 4.43 -1.41
C LYS A 48 7.00 4.62 -0.02
N THR A 49 6.64 3.68 0.85
CA THR A 49 7.05 3.69 2.25
C THR A 49 7.84 2.44 2.53
N TYR A 50 8.98 2.60 3.20
CA TYR A 50 9.78 1.49 3.67
C TYR A 50 9.61 1.33 5.17
N ALA A 51 9.74 0.10 5.66
CA ALA A 51 9.71 -0.21 7.08
C ALA A 51 10.72 -1.31 7.43
N ASN A 52 11.23 -1.21 8.66
CA ASN A 52 12.05 -2.25 9.27
C ASN A 52 11.21 -3.48 9.60
N ALA A 53 11.91 -4.60 9.82
CA ALA A 53 11.30 -5.85 10.26
C ALA A 53 10.33 -5.64 11.44
N GLY A 54 9.15 -6.25 11.36
CA GLY A 54 8.09 -6.17 12.37
C GLY A 54 7.27 -4.87 12.37
N SER A 55 7.71 -3.84 11.65
CA SER A 55 6.95 -2.58 11.50
C SER A 55 6.10 -2.60 10.24
N TRP A 56 4.95 -1.94 10.23
CA TRP A 56 4.13 -1.82 9.02
C TRP A 56 4.64 -0.70 8.12
N ALA A 57 4.90 -1.01 6.85
CA ALA A 57 5.00 -0.02 5.78
C ALA A 57 3.59 0.33 5.30
N ASN A 58 3.15 1.58 5.50
CA ASN A 58 1.82 2.03 5.09
C ASN A 58 1.97 3.13 4.04
N SER A 59 1.46 2.87 2.84
CA SER A 59 1.46 3.83 1.74
C SER A 59 0.04 4.10 1.26
N HIS A 60 -0.22 5.33 0.82
CA HIS A 60 -1.51 5.68 0.23
C HIS A 60 -1.39 6.87 -0.73
N VAL A 61 -2.30 6.91 -1.71
CA VAL A 61 -2.47 8.04 -2.61
C VAL A 61 -3.96 8.29 -2.84
N ASP A 62 -4.35 9.55 -2.94
CA ASP A 62 -5.73 9.98 -3.19
C ASP A 62 -5.85 10.53 -4.62
N ALA A 63 -6.84 10.07 -5.38
CA ALA A 63 -7.17 10.61 -6.71
C ALA A 63 -8.66 10.47 -7.04
N GLY A 64 -9.06 10.91 -8.24
CA GLY A 64 -10.43 10.74 -8.74
C GLY A 64 -10.84 9.26 -8.91
N TRP A 65 -12.15 8.99 -8.82
CA TRP A 65 -12.69 7.62 -8.86
C TRP A 65 -12.44 6.87 -10.18
N ALA A 66 -12.24 7.62 -11.28
CA ALA A 66 -11.94 7.08 -12.60
C ALA A 66 -10.55 6.42 -12.69
N TYR A 67 -9.63 6.72 -11.77
CA TYR A 67 -8.25 6.22 -11.85
C TYR A 67 -8.11 4.82 -11.25
N THR A 68 -7.23 4.03 -11.86
CA THR A 68 -6.89 2.68 -11.39
C THR A 68 -5.91 2.75 -10.22
N CYS A 69 -6.19 1.95 -9.18
CA CYS A 69 -5.28 1.76 -8.04
C CYS A 69 -4.31 0.64 -8.34
N TYR A 70 -3.02 0.94 -8.26
CA TYR A 70 -1.97 -0.05 -8.30
C TYR A 70 -1.27 -0.09 -6.94
N ALA A 71 -1.37 -1.23 -6.28
CA ALA A 71 -0.73 -1.47 -5.00
C ALA A 71 0.37 -2.51 -5.18
N TYR A 72 1.54 -2.24 -4.60
CA TYR A 72 2.70 -3.12 -4.63
C TYR A 72 3.30 -3.27 -3.24
N TRP A 73 4.08 -4.33 -3.07
CA TRP A 73 4.91 -4.62 -1.91
C TRP A 73 6.25 -5.19 -2.38
N ALA A 74 7.29 -5.02 -1.59
CA ALA A 74 8.59 -5.65 -1.82
C ALA A 74 9.29 -5.98 -0.50
N THR A 75 10.11 -7.02 -0.52
CA THR A 75 11.00 -7.41 0.58
C THR A 75 12.45 -7.29 0.11
N TYR A 76 13.34 -6.88 0.99
CA TYR A 76 14.77 -6.72 0.75
C TYR A 76 15.59 -7.59 1.72
#